data_AF-A0A7X3JRQ8-F1
#
_entry.id   AF-A0A7X3JRQ8-F1
#
_cell.length_a   1.000
_cell.length_b   1.000
_cell.length_c   1.000
_cell.angle_alpha   90.00
_cell.angle_beta   90.00
_cell.angle_gamma   90.00
#
_symmetry.space_group_name_H-M   'P 1'
#
loop_
_entity.id
_entity.type
_entity.pdbx_description
1 polymer ?
#
loop_
_entity_poly.entity_id
_entity_poly.type
_entity_poly.pdbx_seq_one_letter_code
_entity_poly.pdbx_strand_id
1 'polypeptide(L)'
;MSLESQVAELSSTCKQLIDYFNGKVSAINAAVSAAVAAAPAISRIFYVDSQAGSDENLGTRASPFKTLQRAVDSTPSGGNLDVTLLRDYALDVSVMMKGRRLMVRSELESPCKLILNEFTTADGLVRMGSFWQSSHSPLEFANLTLVLPASSAVVDRYCALTFSSGSTAPLMLSLRFFNCGLELRGTFRGFLIGPESSVVGLGVTNTTIPAALAGRILPSVAAGTESKSLSNIITNVPTL
;
A
#
# COMPACT_ATOMS: atom_id res chain seq x y z
N MET A 1 -23.38 -48.75 52.44
CA MET A 1 -22.18 -48.33 51.67
C MET A 1 -21.07 -48.07 52.67
N SER A 2 -19.88 -48.64 52.47
CA SER A 2 -18.73 -48.36 53.34
C SER A 2 -18.01 -47.09 52.90
N LEU A 3 -17.23 -46.48 53.79
CA LEU A 3 -16.42 -45.28 53.49
C LEU A 3 -15.41 -45.56 52.37
N GLU A 4 -14.84 -46.76 52.34
CA GLU A 4 -13.92 -47.22 51.30
C GLU A 4 -14.58 -47.25 49.93
N SER A 5 -15.86 -47.66 49.86
CA SER A 5 -16.65 -47.64 48.63
C SER A 5 -16.87 -46.22 48.11
N GLN A 6 -17.13 -45.26 49.00
CA GLN A 6 -17.36 -43.86 48.63
C GLN A 6 -16.07 -43.16 48.19
N VAL A 7 -14.94 -43.44 48.84
CA VAL A 7 -13.62 -42.91 48.46
C VAL A 7 -13.19 -43.44 47.09
N ALA A 8 -13.45 -44.71 46.80
CA ALA A 8 -13.19 -45.30 45.48
C ALA A 8 -14.04 -44.63 44.38
N GLU A 9 -15.32 -44.39 44.64
CA GLU A 9 -16.24 -43.72 43.71
C GLU A 9 -15.84 -42.25 43.45
N LEU A 10 -15.48 -41.51 44.50
CA LEU A 10 -14.97 -40.14 44.37
C LEU A 10 -13.68 -40.10 43.56
N SER A 11 -12.73 -41.00 43.84
CA SER A 11 -11.45 -41.08 43.11
C SER A 11 -11.67 -41.38 41.63
N SER A 12 -12.61 -42.28 41.31
CA SER A 12 -13.02 -42.57 39.93
C SER A 12 -13.60 -41.33 39.24
N THR A 13 -14.50 -40.62 39.92
CA THR A 13 -15.12 -39.39 39.39
C THR A 13 -14.08 -38.29 39.18
N CYS A 14 -13.14 -38.11 40.11
CA CYS A 14 -12.03 -37.18 39.96
C CYS A 14 -11.15 -37.53 38.76
N LYS A 15 -10.84 -38.81 38.54
CA LYS A 15 -10.08 -39.26 37.36
C LYS A 15 -10.83 -38.95 36.06
N GLN A 16 -12.12 -39.23 35.99
CA GLN A 16 -12.95 -38.89 34.83
C GLN A 16 -12.97 -37.38 34.56
N LEU A 17 -13.05 -36.56 35.61
CA LEU A 17 -13.02 -35.10 35.50
C LEU A 17 -11.66 -34.62 34.98
N ILE A 18 -10.55 -35.19 35.46
CA ILE A 18 -9.19 -34.88 35.00
C ILE A 18 -9.01 -35.28 33.53
N ASP A 19 -9.44 -36.48 33.15
CA ASP A 19 -9.34 -36.97 31.78
C ASP A 19 -10.18 -36.11 30.83
N TYR A 20 -11.40 -35.74 31.23
CA TYR A 20 -12.25 -34.81 30.48
C TYR A 20 -11.60 -33.44 30.32
N PHE A 21 -11.06 -32.86 31.40
CA PHE A 21 -10.37 -31.58 31.37
C PHE A 21 -9.16 -31.60 30.43
N ASN A 22 -8.30 -32.61 30.55
CA ASN A 22 -7.11 -32.76 29.69
C ASN A 22 -7.49 -32.92 28.22
N GLY A 23 -8.55 -33.69 27.92
CA GLY A 23 -9.09 -33.81 26.58
C GLY A 23 -9.59 -32.48 26.02
N LYS A 24 -10.31 -31.69 26.84
CA LYS A 24 -10.78 -30.35 26.44
C LYS A 24 -9.62 -29.37 26.23
N VAL A 25 -8.61 -29.36 27.10
CA VAL A 25 -7.42 -28.51 26.94
C VAL A 25 -6.69 -28.83 25.65
N SER A 26 -6.50 -30.10 25.32
CA SER A 26 -5.86 -30.51 24.05
C SER A 26 -6.65 -30.04 22.83
N ALA A 27 -7.97 -30.23 22.83
CA ALA A 27 -8.84 -29.78 21.74
C ALA A 27 -8.84 -28.25 21.58
N ILE A 28 -8.87 -27.49 22.69
CA ILE A 28 -8.79 -26.04 22.68
C ILE A 28 -7.45 -25.58 22.12
N ASN A 29 -6.33 -26.16 22.58
CA ASN A 29 -5.01 -25.79 22.10
C ASN A 29 -4.85 -26.06 20.59
N ALA A 30 -5.39 -27.18 20.09
CA ALA A 30 -5.41 -27.47 18.66
C ALA A 30 -6.24 -26.44 17.88
N ALA A 31 -7.44 -26.08 18.37
CA ALA A 31 -8.29 -25.07 17.74
C ALA A 31 -7.64 -23.67 17.74
N VAL A 32 -7.02 -23.27 18.86
CA VAL A 32 -6.29 -22.00 18.97
C VAL A 32 -5.09 -21.98 18.03
N SER A 33 -4.30 -23.06 17.98
CA SER A 33 -3.16 -23.16 17.07
C SER A 33 -3.60 -23.07 15.60
N ALA A 34 -4.69 -23.75 15.23
CA ALA A 34 -5.26 -23.65 13.89
C ALA A 34 -5.76 -22.24 13.56
N ALA A 35 -6.43 -21.57 14.51
CA ALA A 35 -6.90 -20.19 14.33
C ALA A 35 -5.73 -19.20 14.18
N VAL A 36 -4.67 -19.35 14.95
CA VAL A 36 -3.45 -18.52 14.84
C VAL A 36 -2.75 -18.77 13.51
N ALA A 37 -2.66 -20.02 13.05
CA ALA A 37 -2.09 -20.35 11.75
C ALA A 37 -2.93 -19.82 10.57
N ALA A 38 -4.25 -19.77 10.73
CA ALA A 38 -5.18 -19.26 9.73
C ALA A 38 -5.21 -17.72 9.67
N ALA A 39 -4.85 -17.03 10.76
CA ALA A 39 -4.82 -15.57 10.80
C ALA A 39 -3.69 -15.05 9.90
N PRO A 40 -3.99 -14.36 8.78
CA PRO A 40 -2.94 -13.90 7.90
C PRO A 40 -2.20 -12.74 8.56
N ALA A 41 -0.88 -12.69 8.42
CA ALA A 41 -0.14 -11.53 8.90
C ALA A 41 -0.60 -10.27 8.14
N ILE A 42 -1.10 -9.30 8.91
CA ILE A 42 -1.70 -8.05 8.43
C ILE A 42 -0.61 -7.07 7.96
N SER A 43 0.61 -7.19 8.50
CA SER A 43 1.78 -6.43 8.05
C SER A 43 2.72 -7.33 7.27
N ARG A 44 3.09 -6.91 6.05
CA ARG A 44 3.96 -7.66 5.14
C ARG A 44 5.06 -6.76 4.58
N ILE A 45 6.24 -7.35 4.43
CA ILE A 45 7.36 -6.76 3.69
C ILE A 45 7.61 -7.65 2.48
N PHE A 46 7.60 -7.06 1.29
CA PHE A 46 7.90 -7.78 0.04
C PHE A 46 9.00 -7.08 -0.75
N TYR A 47 9.70 -7.87 -1.55
CA TYR A 47 10.73 -7.40 -2.47
C TYR A 47 10.24 -7.53 -3.90
N VAL A 48 10.48 -6.50 -4.70
CA VAL A 48 10.06 -6.45 -6.10
C VAL A 48 11.26 -6.19 -7.00
N ASP A 49 11.36 -7.01 -8.04
CA ASP A 49 12.38 -6.94 -9.07
C ASP A 49 11.72 -7.18 -10.44
N SER A 50 11.59 -6.12 -11.24
CA SER A 50 10.89 -6.15 -12.53
C SER A 50 11.56 -7.06 -13.58
N GLN A 51 12.84 -7.40 -13.42
CA GLN A 51 13.62 -8.14 -14.41
C GLN A 51 13.90 -9.58 -13.97
N ALA A 52 14.34 -9.80 -12.73
CA ALA A 52 14.67 -11.12 -12.20
C ALA A 52 13.55 -11.76 -11.36
N GLY A 53 12.54 -10.98 -10.96
CA GLY A 53 11.41 -11.46 -10.18
C GLY A 53 10.38 -12.24 -11.02
N SER A 54 9.52 -12.96 -10.31
CA SER A 54 8.36 -13.67 -10.86
C SER A 54 7.18 -13.49 -9.93
N ASP A 55 5.96 -13.36 -10.46
CA ASP A 55 4.77 -13.23 -9.61
C ASP A 55 4.34 -14.57 -8.97
N GLU A 56 4.96 -15.67 -9.37
CA GLU A 56 4.85 -16.99 -8.72
C GLU A 56 5.82 -17.15 -7.53
N ASN A 57 6.73 -16.19 -7.33
CA ASN A 57 7.69 -16.24 -6.22
C ASN A 57 7.03 -15.99 -4.85
N LEU A 58 7.82 -16.09 -3.78
CA LEU A 58 7.34 -15.87 -2.40
C LEU A 58 7.40 -14.40 -1.95
N GLY A 59 7.94 -13.50 -2.78
CA GLY A 59 8.11 -12.07 -2.43
C GLY A 59 9.24 -11.79 -1.44
N THR A 60 10.13 -12.75 -1.19
CA THR A 60 11.32 -12.58 -0.34
C THR A 60 12.46 -11.95 -1.13
N ARG A 61 13.52 -11.46 -0.47
CA ARG A 61 14.67 -10.88 -1.17
C ARG A 61 15.33 -11.85 -2.15
N ALA A 62 15.41 -13.14 -1.78
CA ALA A 62 15.99 -14.19 -2.63
C ALA A 62 15.02 -14.70 -3.71
N SER A 63 13.72 -14.44 -3.57
CA SER A 63 12.66 -14.85 -4.49
C SER A 63 11.65 -13.70 -4.61
N PRO A 64 12.03 -12.59 -5.28
CA PRO A 64 11.23 -11.36 -5.30
C PRO A 64 10.06 -11.49 -6.28
N PHE A 65 8.99 -10.73 -6.03
CA PHE A 65 7.90 -10.59 -7.00
C PHE A 65 8.36 -9.81 -8.23
N LYS A 66 7.67 -10.01 -9.35
CA LYS A 66 7.93 -9.21 -10.56
C LYS A 66 7.19 -7.89 -10.53
N THR A 67 5.96 -7.87 -10.00
CA THR A 67 5.09 -6.70 -10.06
C THR A 67 4.71 -6.15 -8.69
N LEU A 68 4.49 -4.84 -8.63
CA LEU A 68 3.89 -4.18 -7.45
C LEU A 68 2.47 -4.70 -7.16
N GLN A 69 1.69 -4.99 -8.21
CA GLN A 69 0.32 -5.49 -8.06
C GLN A 69 0.31 -6.85 -7.34
N ARG A 70 1.24 -7.75 -7.66
CA ARG A 70 1.35 -9.03 -6.97
C ARG A 70 1.65 -8.88 -5.48
N ALA A 71 2.51 -7.92 -5.09
CA ALA A 71 2.79 -7.64 -3.69
C ALA A 71 1.53 -7.14 -2.95
N VAL A 72 0.75 -6.27 -3.58
CA VAL A 72 -0.53 -5.78 -3.05
C VAL A 72 -1.54 -6.91 -2.88
N ASP A 73 -1.73 -7.74 -3.91
CA ASP A 73 -2.68 -8.85 -3.88
C ASP A 73 -2.26 -9.97 -2.90
N SER A 74 -0.96 -10.08 -2.60
CA SER A 74 -0.42 -11.00 -1.58
C SER A 74 -0.58 -10.49 -0.14
N THR A 75 -1.10 -9.28 0.03
CA THR A 75 -1.42 -8.69 1.33
C THR A 75 -2.92 -8.82 1.59
N PRO A 76 -3.36 -9.19 2.81
CA PRO A 76 -4.78 -9.18 3.16
C PRO A 76 -5.41 -7.78 3.03
N SER A 77 -6.71 -7.71 2.74
CA SER A 77 -7.45 -6.44 2.78
C SER A 77 -7.38 -5.81 4.18
N GLY A 78 -7.22 -4.49 4.26
CA GLY A 78 -6.97 -3.78 5.53
C GLY A 78 -5.54 -3.92 6.05
N GLY A 79 -4.67 -4.62 5.33
CA GLY A 79 -3.27 -4.84 5.68
C GLY A 79 -2.36 -3.65 5.39
N ASN A 80 -1.16 -3.76 5.96
CA ASN A 80 -0.02 -2.87 5.75
C ASN A 80 1.02 -3.58 4.89
N LEU A 81 1.46 -2.93 3.82
CA LEU A 81 2.46 -3.44 2.92
C LEU A 81 3.61 -2.44 2.78
N ASP A 82 4.82 -2.90 3.08
CA ASP A 82 6.06 -2.22 2.70
C ASP A 82 6.74 -2.98 1.56
N VAL A 83 6.88 -2.34 0.40
CA VAL A 83 7.59 -2.89 -0.77
C VAL A 83 8.96 -2.26 -0.89
N THR A 84 9.99 -3.11 -0.94
CA THR A 84 11.36 -2.70 -1.30
C THR A 84 11.65 -3.04 -2.76
N LEU A 85 11.91 -2.02 -3.58
CA LEU A 85 12.41 -2.18 -4.94
C LEU A 85 13.90 -2.56 -4.89
N LEU A 86 14.28 -3.62 -5.60
CA LEU A 86 15.66 -4.08 -5.72
C LEU A 86 16.43 -3.43 -6.88
N ARG A 87 15.70 -2.80 -7.81
CA ARG A 87 16.25 -2.07 -8.96
C ARG A 87 15.23 -1.04 -9.45
N ASP A 88 15.63 -0.26 -10.44
CA ASP A 88 14.73 0.65 -11.14
C ASP A 88 13.51 -0.09 -11.67
N TYR A 89 12.33 0.45 -11.36
CA TYR A 89 11.05 -0.16 -11.67
C TYR A 89 10.25 0.73 -12.62
N ALA A 90 10.00 0.25 -13.83
CA ALA A 90 9.09 0.89 -14.76
C ALA A 90 7.64 0.48 -14.46
N LEU A 91 6.81 1.47 -14.15
CA LEU A 91 5.38 1.28 -13.90
C LEU A 91 4.59 1.85 -15.08
N ASP A 92 3.90 0.98 -15.80
CA ASP A 92 3.07 1.25 -16.98
C ASP A 92 1.62 0.77 -16.79
N VAL A 93 1.20 0.66 -15.53
CA VAL A 93 -0.14 0.24 -15.13
C VAL A 93 -0.59 0.96 -13.87
N SER A 94 -1.90 1.02 -13.63
CA SER A 94 -2.46 1.48 -12.35
C SER A 94 -2.48 0.33 -11.33
N VAL A 95 -1.73 0.47 -10.24
CA VAL A 95 -1.71 -0.48 -9.11
C VAL A 95 -2.96 -0.26 -8.25
N MET A 96 -3.80 -1.28 -8.11
CA MET A 96 -5.03 -1.23 -7.32
C MET A 96 -4.80 -1.60 -5.87
N MET A 97 -4.93 -0.65 -4.94
CA MET A 97 -4.58 -0.86 -3.52
C MET A 97 -5.67 -1.58 -2.71
N LYS A 98 -6.95 -1.46 -3.07
CA LYS A 98 -8.06 -2.27 -2.51
C LYS A 98 -8.10 -2.31 -0.97
N GLY A 99 -7.94 -1.16 -0.32
CA GLY A 99 -8.02 -1.00 1.14
C GLY A 99 -6.75 -1.40 1.88
N ARG A 100 -5.58 -1.29 1.26
CA ARG A 100 -4.27 -1.62 1.85
C ARG A 100 -3.41 -0.37 1.92
N ARG A 101 -2.70 -0.18 3.03
CA ARG A 101 -1.62 0.82 3.11
C ARG A 101 -0.43 0.30 2.30
N LEU A 102 0.10 1.12 1.41
CA LEU A 102 1.30 0.79 0.64
C LEU A 102 2.39 1.81 0.92
N MET A 103 3.56 1.33 1.32
CA MET A 103 4.82 2.06 1.23
C MET A 103 5.65 1.46 0.11
N VAL A 104 6.12 2.29 -0.82
CA VAL A 104 7.13 1.89 -1.81
C VAL A 104 8.44 2.56 -1.45
N ARG A 105 9.50 1.77 -1.33
CA ARG A 105 10.83 2.25 -0.98
C ARG A 105 11.92 1.56 -1.79
N SER A 106 13.11 2.12 -1.77
CA SER A 106 14.32 1.41 -2.20
C SER A 106 15.25 1.12 -1.02
N GLU A 107 16.29 0.32 -1.24
CA GLU A 107 17.33 0.08 -0.24
C GLU A 107 18.20 1.34 -0.07
N LEU A 108 18.50 1.72 1.18
CA LEU A 108 19.23 2.97 1.49
C LEU A 108 20.60 3.06 0.80
N GLU A 109 21.26 1.91 0.63
CA GLU A 109 22.60 1.81 0.02
C GLU A 109 22.55 1.76 -1.51
N SER A 110 21.38 1.55 -2.10
CA SER A 110 21.17 1.42 -3.54
C SER A 110 19.87 2.11 -3.96
N PRO A 111 19.83 3.45 -3.98
CA PRO A 111 18.62 4.20 -4.29
C PRO A 111 18.14 3.87 -5.70
N CYS A 112 16.90 3.37 -5.79
CA CYS A 112 16.26 3.00 -7.06
C CYS A 112 15.30 4.07 -7.54
N LYS A 113 15.01 4.04 -8.85
CA LYS A 113 14.01 4.90 -9.48
C LYS A 113 12.69 4.15 -9.66
N LEU A 114 11.58 4.81 -9.32
CA LEU A 114 10.25 4.41 -9.75
C LEU A 114 9.87 5.25 -10.98
N ILE A 115 9.91 4.63 -12.16
CA ILE A 115 9.74 5.28 -13.45
C ILE A 115 8.28 5.13 -13.88
N LEU A 116 7.52 6.22 -13.84
CA LEU A 116 6.11 6.22 -14.24
C LEU A 116 6.02 6.43 -15.75
N ASN A 117 5.64 5.39 -16.49
CA ASN A 117 5.45 5.42 -17.93
C ASN A 117 4.00 5.70 -18.28
N GLU A 118 3.79 6.38 -19.40
CA GLU A 118 2.47 6.53 -19.98
C GLU A 118 2.01 5.22 -20.61
N PHE A 119 0.73 4.93 -20.49
CA PHE A 119 0.08 3.80 -21.15
C PHE A 119 -1.33 4.19 -21.59
N THR A 120 -1.81 3.54 -22.63
CA THR A 120 -3.18 3.73 -23.14
C THR A 120 -4.10 2.69 -22.53
N THR A 121 -5.20 3.11 -21.94
CA THR A 121 -6.22 2.19 -21.42
C THR A 121 -7.01 1.54 -22.55
N ALA A 122 -7.78 0.50 -22.24
CA ALA A 122 -8.70 -0.12 -23.21
C ALA A 122 -9.70 0.88 -23.82
N ASP A 123 -10.03 1.96 -23.09
CA ASP A 123 -10.93 3.02 -23.52
C ASP A 123 -10.25 4.08 -24.43
N GLY A 124 -8.97 3.88 -24.78
CA GLY A 124 -8.20 4.81 -25.61
C GLY A 124 -7.69 6.05 -24.86
N LEU A 125 -7.85 6.12 -23.54
CA LEU A 125 -7.41 7.24 -22.71
C LEU A 125 -5.94 7.06 -22.31
N VAL A 126 -5.17 8.14 -22.36
CA VAL A 126 -3.77 8.14 -21.91
C VAL A 126 -3.70 8.39 -20.42
N ARG A 127 -3.09 7.44 -19.70
CA ARG A 127 -2.76 7.53 -18.27
C ARG A 127 -1.26 7.33 -18.08
N MET A 128 -0.81 7.42 -16.85
CA MET A 128 0.54 7.03 -16.45
C MET A 128 0.49 5.98 -15.35
N GLY A 129 1.59 5.26 -15.16
CA GLY A 129 1.80 4.41 -14.01
C GLY A 129 1.38 5.11 -12.73
N SER A 130 0.44 4.51 -12.01
CA SER A 130 -0.28 5.18 -10.93
C SER A 130 -0.70 4.23 -9.83
N PHE A 131 -1.20 4.80 -8.75
CA PHE A 131 -1.75 4.06 -7.61
C PHE A 131 -3.21 4.42 -7.41
N TRP A 132 -4.09 3.45 -7.61
CA TRP A 132 -5.52 3.61 -7.40
C TRP A 132 -5.86 3.28 -5.95
N GLN A 133 -6.11 4.33 -5.17
CA GLN A 133 -6.58 4.23 -3.79
C GLN A 133 -8.09 3.97 -3.76
N SER A 134 -8.47 2.85 -3.17
CA SER A 134 -9.87 2.45 -2.92
C SER A 134 -10.00 1.99 -1.47
N SER A 135 -11.15 2.20 -0.83
CA SER A 135 -11.44 1.70 0.54
C SER A 135 -10.39 2.12 1.58
N HIS A 136 -9.97 3.40 1.55
CA HIS A 136 -8.99 4.00 2.46
C HIS A 136 -7.61 3.31 2.41
N SER A 137 -6.82 3.65 1.40
CA SER A 137 -5.51 3.04 1.10
C SER A 137 -4.40 4.10 1.11
N PRO A 138 -3.80 4.44 2.27
CA PRO A 138 -2.73 5.43 2.30
C PRO A 138 -1.51 5.00 1.48
N LEU A 139 -0.92 5.94 0.75
CA LEU A 139 0.26 5.72 -0.08
C LEU A 139 1.45 6.52 0.44
N GLU A 140 2.58 5.84 0.58
CA GLU A 140 3.83 6.45 1.03
C GLU A 140 4.98 6.06 0.10
N PHE A 141 5.86 7.02 -0.19
CA PHE A 141 7.13 6.79 -0.87
C PHE A 141 8.27 7.13 0.07
N ALA A 142 9.29 6.27 0.10
CA ALA A 142 10.46 6.49 0.95
C ALA A 142 11.78 6.15 0.24
N ASN A 143 12.78 7.03 0.37
CA ASN A 143 14.15 6.76 -0.08
C ASN A 143 14.25 6.33 -1.56
N LEU A 144 13.51 6.95 -2.47
CA LEU A 144 13.57 6.63 -3.90
C LEU A 144 13.38 7.87 -4.76
N THR A 145 13.70 7.75 -6.05
CA THR A 145 13.43 8.82 -7.02
C THR A 145 12.22 8.46 -7.86
N LEU A 146 11.18 9.28 -7.83
CA LEU A 146 10.04 9.18 -8.74
C LEU A 146 10.37 9.93 -10.02
N VAL A 147 10.28 9.22 -11.14
CA VAL A 147 10.52 9.78 -12.46
C VAL A 147 9.18 9.93 -13.18
N LEU A 148 8.69 11.16 -13.26
CA LEU A 148 7.43 11.51 -13.91
C LEU A 148 7.58 11.50 -15.44
N PRO A 149 6.53 11.10 -16.18
CA PRO A 149 6.59 11.07 -17.64
C PRO A 149 6.59 12.48 -18.23
N ALA A 150 7.09 12.57 -19.46
CA ALA A 150 6.82 13.70 -20.33
C ALA A 150 5.55 13.40 -21.12
N SER A 151 4.54 14.26 -21.01
CA SER A 151 3.26 14.06 -21.69
C SER A 151 3.17 14.96 -22.92
N SER A 152 3.11 14.36 -24.11
CA SER A 152 2.92 15.09 -25.37
C SER A 152 1.45 15.23 -25.78
N ALA A 153 0.57 14.39 -25.23
CA ALA A 153 -0.85 14.33 -25.55
C ALA A 153 -1.74 15.05 -24.51
N VAL A 154 -3.03 15.22 -24.85
CA VAL A 154 -4.07 15.52 -23.86
C VAL A 154 -4.19 14.31 -22.95
N VAL A 155 -3.97 14.51 -21.66
CA VAL A 155 -3.97 13.44 -20.67
C VAL A 155 -5.35 13.30 -20.03
N ASP A 156 -5.71 12.07 -19.67
CA ASP A 156 -6.94 11.77 -18.94
C ASP A 156 -6.96 12.48 -17.57
N ARG A 157 -8.16 12.71 -17.00
CA ARG A 157 -8.29 13.24 -15.65
C ARG A 157 -7.63 12.35 -14.60
N TYR A 158 -7.51 11.06 -14.88
CA TYR A 158 -6.83 10.07 -14.02
C TYR A 158 -5.35 9.87 -14.37
N CYS A 159 -4.75 10.72 -15.21
CA CYS A 159 -3.31 10.80 -15.38
C CYS A 159 -2.68 11.47 -14.15
N ALA A 160 -2.71 10.77 -13.02
CA ALA A 160 -2.19 11.22 -11.74
C ALA A 160 -1.39 10.13 -11.04
N LEU A 161 -0.40 10.51 -10.21
CA LEU A 161 0.44 9.55 -9.50
C LEU A 161 -0.42 8.68 -8.57
N THR A 162 -1.36 9.31 -7.88
CA THR A 162 -2.38 8.61 -7.10
C THR A 162 -3.76 9.18 -7.39
N PHE A 163 -4.80 8.36 -7.40
CA PHE A 163 -6.18 8.82 -7.56
C PHE A 163 -7.18 7.84 -6.93
N SER A 164 -8.43 8.25 -6.86
CA SER A 164 -9.58 7.40 -6.54
C SER A 164 -10.68 7.57 -7.58
N SER A 165 -11.63 6.62 -7.62
CA SER A 165 -12.80 6.71 -8.48
C SER A 165 -13.88 5.72 -8.04
N GLY A 166 -15.12 5.99 -8.45
CA GLY A 166 -16.27 5.11 -8.22
C GLY A 166 -16.74 5.08 -6.76
N SER A 167 -17.62 4.12 -6.45
CA SER A 167 -18.23 3.95 -5.12
C SER A 167 -17.24 3.57 -4.01
N THR A 168 -16.01 3.20 -4.39
CA THR A 168 -14.94 2.82 -3.45
C THR A 168 -13.96 3.96 -3.17
N ALA A 169 -14.18 5.16 -3.72
CA ALA A 169 -13.31 6.31 -3.47
C ALA A 169 -13.34 6.69 -1.97
N PRO A 170 -12.19 6.80 -1.30
CA PRO A 170 -12.17 7.26 0.08
C PRO A 170 -12.50 8.75 0.16
N LEU A 171 -13.11 9.16 1.28
CA LEU A 171 -13.32 10.58 1.57
C LEU A 171 -12.01 11.37 1.58
N MET A 172 -10.94 10.73 2.06
CA MET A 172 -9.60 11.29 2.15
C MET A 172 -8.60 10.45 1.35
N LEU A 173 -7.88 11.09 0.42
CA LEU A 173 -6.67 10.54 -0.19
C LEU A 173 -5.45 10.96 0.62
N SER A 174 -4.55 10.00 0.88
CA SER A 174 -3.33 10.25 1.63
C SER A 174 -2.11 9.92 0.79
N LEU A 175 -1.20 10.88 0.65
CA LEU A 175 0.07 10.74 -0.03
C LEU A 175 1.20 11.29 0.84
N ARG A 176 2.26 10.52 1.01
CA ARG A 176 3.47 10.98 1.71
C ARG A 176 4.72 10.74 0.88
N PHE A 177 5.60 11.74 0.86
CA PHE A 177 6.98 11.61 0.40
C PHE A 177 7.94 11.75 1.58
N PHE A 178 8.85 10.78 1.73
CA PHE A 178 9.90 10.81 2.74
C PHE A 178 11.26 10.55 2.07
N ASN A 179 12.16 11.54 2.09
CA ASN A 179 13.48 11.40 1.47
C ASN A 179 13.41 10.94 -0.01
N CYS A 180 12.56 11.59 -0.80
CA CYS A 180 12.34 11.23 -2.19
C CYS A 180 12.92 12.27 -3.14
N GLY A 181 13.42 11.82 -4.29
CA GLY A 181 13.68 12.66 -5.45
C GLY A 181 12.46 12.72 -6.37
N LEU A 182 12.18 13.87 -6.96
CA LEU A 182 11.17 14.01 -8.02
C LEU A 182 11.88 14.50 -9.30
N GLU A 183 11.96 13.63 -10.30
CA GLU A 183 12.56 13.92 -11.61
C GLU A 183 11.46 14.02 -12.67
N LEU A 184 11.58 14.99 -13.59
CA LEU A 184 10.69 15.11 -14.75
C LEU A 184 11.46 14.74 -16.01
N ARG A 185 10.91 13.84 -16.84
CA ARG A 185 11.50 13.51 -18.16
C ARG A 185 11.19 14.55 -19.25
N GLY A 186 10.47 15.61 -18.91
CA GLY A 186 10.05 16.67 -19.82
C GLY A 186 8.86 17.45 -19.23
N THR A 187 7.99 17.98 -20.09
CA THR A 187 6.78 18.67 -19.63
C THR A 187 5.75 17.66 -19.10
N PHE A 188 5.59 17.62 -17.78
CA PHE A 188 4.56 16.82 -17.14
C PHE A 188 3.19 17.53 -17.23
N ARG A 189 2.17 16.84 -17.72
CA ARG A 189 0.80 17.39 -17.85
C ARG A 189 -0.20 16.77 -16.88
N GLY A 190 0.16 15.68 -16.21
CA GLY A 190 -0.67 15.03 -15.21
C GLY A 190 -0.70 15.75 -13.86
N PHE A 191 -1.13 15.02 -12.82
CA PHE A 191 -1.15 15.51 -11.44
C PHE A 191 -0.41 14.57 -10.47
N LEU A 192 0.00 15.05 -9.30
CA LEU A 192 0.47 14.15 -8.23
C LEU A 192 -0.72 13.43 -7.57
N ILE A 193 -1.80 14.15 -7.33
CA ILE A 193 -3.02 13.62 -6.71
C ILE A 193 -4.18 13.90 -7.65
N GLY A 194 -4.91 12.87 -8.04
CA GLY A 194 -5.98 12.93 -9.02
C GLY A 194 -7.32 13.38 -8.44
N PRO A 195 -8.40 13.32 -9.25
CA PRO A 195 -9.73 13.78 -8.87
C PRO A 195 -10.47 12.80 -7.93
N GLU A 196 -11.71 13.17 -7.57
CA GLU A 196 -12.70 12.34 -6.83
C GLU A 196 -12.44 12.13 -5.33
N SER A 197 -11.48 12.84 -4.73
CA SER A 197 -11.34 12.91 -3.27
C SER A 197 -11.86 14.22 -2.71
N SER A 198 -12.71 14.15 -1.69
CA SER A 198 -13.23 15.35 -1.02
C SER A 198 -12.17 16.03 -0.15
N VAL A 199 -11.23 15.26 0.41
CA VAL A 199 -10.15 15.76 1.26
C VAL A 199 -8.82 15.12 0.83
N VAL A 200 -7.73 15.87 0.94
CA VAL A 200 -6.39 15.41 0.58
C VAL A 200 -5.42 15.64 1.73
N GLY A 201 -4.72 14.59 2.14
CA GLY A 201 -3.56 14.65 3.01
C GLY A 201 -2.27 14.52 2.19
N LEU A 202 -1.44 15.56 2.19
CA LEU A 202 -0.12 15.55 1.53
C LEU A 202 0.99 15.84 2.54
N GLY A 203 1.80 14.83 2.85
CA GLY A 203 2.97 14.97 3.70
C GLY A 203 4.27 14.96 2.90
N VAL A 204 5.13 15.94 3.11
CA VAL A 204 6.43 16.03 2.42
C VAL A 204 7.54 16.19 3.45
N THR A 205 8.47 15.24 3.51
CA THR A 205 9.58 15.27 4.48
C THR A 205 10.88 15.00 3.74
N ASN A 206 11.90 15.83 3.94
CA ASN A 206 13.20 15.73 3.26
C ASN A 206 13.08 15.51 1.74
N THR A 207 12.07 16.13 1.12
CA THR A 207 11.75 15.99 -0.30
C THR A 207 11.46 17.39 -0.83
N THR A 208 12.08 17.75 -1.94
CA THR A 208 11.84 19.03 -2.61
C THR A 208 10.89 18.81 -3.77
N ILE A 209 9.77 19.54 -3.82
CA ILE A 209 8.88 19.54 -4.97
C ILE A 209 9.44 20.49 -6.03
N PRO A 210 9.76 20.02 -7.26
CA PRO A 210 10.24 20.87 -8.33
C PRO A 210 9.22 21.97 -8.69
N ALA A 211 9.69 23.19 -8.95
CA ALA A 211 8.83 24.31 -9.36
C ALA A 211 8.04 24.02 -10.65
N ALA A 212 8.54 23.13 -11.51
CA ALA A 212 7.84 22.65 -12.70
C ALA A 212 6.54 21.88 -12.39
N LEU A 213 6.33 21.46 -11.14
CA LEU A 213 5.09 20.82 -10.67
C LEU A 213 4.11 21.79 -10.00
N ALA A 214 4.42 23.08 -9.94
CA ALA A 214 3.50 24.07 -9.40
C ALA A 214 2.18 24.06 -10.19
N GLY A 215 1.04 23.96 -9.50
CA GLY A 215 -0.28 23.80 -10.14
C GLY A 215 -0.51 22.43 -10.78
N ARG A 216 0.40 21.46 -10.55
CA ARG A 216 0.27 20.04 -10.94
C ARG A 216 0.21 19.12 -9.73
N ILE A 217 0.09 19.65 -8.52
CA ILE A 217 -0.09 18.83 -7.32
C ILE A 217 -1.53 18.29 -7.27
N LEU A 218 -2.51 19.16 -7.48
CA LEU A 218 -3.94 18.86 -7.42
C LEU A 218 -4.71 19.50 -8.58
N PRO A 219 -5.73 18.83 -9.14
CA PRO A 219 -6.65 19.41 -10.09
C PRO A 219 -7.33 20.66 -9.53
N SER A 220 -7.55 21.65 -10.40
CA SER A 220 -8.27 22.90 -10.09
C SER A 220 -7.62 23.79 -9.01
N VAL A 221 -6.40 23.50 -8.58
CA VAL A 221 -5.60 24.37 -7.72
C VAL A 221 -4.53 25.06 -8.57
N ALA A 222 -4.58 26.38 -8.63
CA ALA A 222 -3.61 27.16 -9.39
C ALA A 222 -2.22 27.13 -8.73
N ALA A 223 -1.17 27.22 -9.54
CA ALA A 223 0.20 27.32 -9.05
C ALA A 223 0.38 28.53 -8.11
N GLY A 224 1.07 28.30 -6.98
CA GLY A 224 1.34 29.30 -5.95
C GLY A 224 0.19 29.51 -4.95
N THR A 225 -0.90 28.73 -5.03
CA THR A 225 -2.01 28.86 -4.08
C THR A 225 -1.52 28.51 -2.67
N GLU A 226 -1.77 29.38 -1.69
CA GLU A 226 -1.41 29.10 -0.29
C GLU A 226 -2.22 27.91 0.23
N SER A 227 -1.56 26.89 0.79
CA SER A 227 -2.24 25.67 1.24
C SER A 227 -3.26 25.93 2.35
N LYS A 228 -3.00 26.89 3.25
CA LYS A 228 -3.93 27.32 4.32
C LYS A 228 -5.25 27.91 3.80
N SER A 229 -5.31 28.34 2.53
CA SER A 229 -6.54 28.87 1.92
C SER A 229 -7.48 27.78 1.44
N LEU A 230 -7.02 26.53 1.38
CA LEU A 230 -7.75 25.39 0.85
C LEU A 230 -8.25 24.54 2.02
N SER A 231 -9.56 24.59 2.31
CA SER A 231 -10.17 23.88 3.44
C SER A 231 -10.18 22.36 3.27
N ASN A 232 -9.99 21.86 2.05
CA ASN A 232 -10.02 20.45 1.70
C ASN A 232 -8.63 19.81 1.64
N ILE A 233 -7.56 20.51 2.04
CA ILE A 233 -6.19 20.01 1.96
C ILE A 233 -5.49 20.16 3.31
N ILE A 234 -4.90 19.07 3.78
CA ILE A 234 -4.05 19.02 4.97
C ILE A 234 -2.63 18.73 4.49
N THR A 235 -1.74 19.70 4.59
CA THR A 235 -0.36 19.55 4.12
C THR A 235 0.61 20.42 4.90
N ASN A 236 1.87 20.00 4.94
CA ASN A 236 2.99 20.79 5.44
C ASN A 236 3.73 21.56 4.33
N VAL A 237 3.25 21.51 3.09
CA VAL A 237 3.75 22.33 1.98
C VAL A 237 3.05 23.69 2.02
N PRO A 238 3.78 24.82 2.04
CA PRO A 238 3.16 26.14 2.21
C PRO A 238 2.36 26.62 0.98
N THR A 239 2.78 26.23 -0.23
CA THR A 239 2.17 26.62 -1.50
C THR A 239 2.09 25.43 -2.46
N LEU A 240 1.02 25.36 -3.25
CA LEU A 240 0.75 24.27 -4.20
C LEU A 240 0.86 24.68 -5.67
#